data_AF-A0A7J6SVA1-F1
#
_entry.id   AF-A0A7J6SVA1-F1
#
_cell.length_a   1.000
_cell.length_b   1.000
_cell.length_c   1.000
_cell.angle_alpha   90.00
_cell.angle_beta   90.00
_cell.angle_gamma   90.00
#
_symmetry.space_group_name_H-M   'P 1'
#
loop_
_entity.id
_entity.type
_entity.pdbx_description
1 polymer ?
#
loop_
_entity_poly.entity_id
_entity_poly.type
_entity_poly.pdbx_seq_one_letter_code
_entity_poly.pdbx_strand_id
1 'polypeptide(L)'
;MDQGAPPASRDARNELRMVTLENDELCVMCQEEMKKGSKAKKLPECGHLFHDRCIMEWLERHNTCPICRNDDLQTERKAYDDIAEKVRHNRAAEKSSGLYA
;
A
#
# COMPACT_ATOMS: atom_id res chain seq x y z
N MET A 1 22.94 -5.95 -6.14
CA MET A 1 22.48 -4.79 -5.36
C MET A 1 20.99 -4.69 -5.63
N ASP A 2 20.22 -5.02 -4.60
CA ASP A 2 18.75 -5.12 -4.57
C ASP A 2 18.14 -3.74 -4.85
N GLN A 3 17.66 -3.50 -6.07
CA GLN A 3 16.88 -2.31 -6.36
C GLN A 3 15.41 -2.69 -6.19
N GLY A 4 14.95 -2.54 -4.96
CA GLY A 4 13.59 -2.75 -4.52
C GLY A 4 12.59 -1.95 -5.35
N ALA A 5 11.37 -2.50 -5.40
CA ALA A 5 10.24 -1.97 -6.13
C ALA A 5 10.10 -0.44 -5.97
N PRO A 6 9.69 0.28 -7.03
CA PRO A 6 9.41 1.71 -6.95
C PRO A 6 8.61 2.07 -5.68
N PRO A 7 8.98 3.17 -5.00
CA PRO A 7 8.16 3.67 -3.90
C PRO A 7 6.75 3.90 -4.44
N ALA A 8 5.74 3.62 -3.63
CA ALA A 8 4.36 3.78 -4.03
C ALA A 8 4.15 5.14 -4.68
N SER A 9 3.53 5.15 -5.87
CA SER A 9 3.18 6.37 -6.58
C SER A 9 2.61 7.39 -5.59
N ARG A 10 3.09 8.63 -5.64
CA ARG A 10 2.71 9.69 -4.68
C ARG A 10 1.18 9.78 -4.50
N ASP A 11 0.45 9.51 -5.57
CA ASP A 11 -1.02 9.50 -5.59
C ASP A 11 -1.62 8.45 -4.65
N ALA A 12 -1.12 7.22 -4.66
CA ALA A 12 -1.63 6.15 -3.81
C ALA A 12 -1.35 6.38 -2.31
N ARG A 13 -0.28 7.10 -1.98
CA ARG A 13 0.00 7.53 -0.59
C ARG A 13 -1.01 8.58 -0.12
N ASN A 14 -1.31 9.55 -0.98
CA ASN A 14 -2.30 10.60 -0.68
C ASN A 14 -3.72 10.04 -0.52
N GLU A 15 -4.06 8.96 -1.23
CA GLU A 15 -5.35 8.29 -1.18
C GLU A 15 -5.64 7.52 0.12
N LEU A 16 -4.67 7.42 1.05
CA LEU A 16 -4.93 6.84 2.36
C LEU A 16 -6.13 7.48 3.04
N ARG A 17 -7.03 6.66 3.59
CA ARG A 17 -8.26 7.14 4.21
C ARG A 17 -7.95 8.00 5.44
N MET A 18 -8.46 9.22 5.44
CA MET A 18 -8.55 10.05 6.64
C MET A 18 -9.74 9.61 7.49
N VAL A 19 -9.50 9.44 8.78
CA VAL A 19 -10.50 9.10 9.79
C VAL A 19 -10.45 10.09 10.93
N THR A 20 -11.58 10.30 11.58
CA THR A 20 -11.67 11.07 12.83
C THR A 20 -11.54 10.10 13.99
N LEU A 21 -10.67 10.39 14.94
CA LEU A 21 -10.45 9.54 16.10
C LEU A 21 -11.65 9.51 17.04
N GLU A 22 -12.06 8.32 17.47
CA GLU A 22 -13.17 8.13 18.42
C GLU A 22 -12.71 8.22 19.88
N ASN A 23 -11.42 7.99 20.13
CA ASN A 23 -10.74 8.07 21.43
C ASN A 23 -9.35 8.72 21.25
N ASP A 24 -8.71 9.05 22.37
CA ASP A 24 -7.30 9.48 22.35
C ASP A 24 -6.41 8.29 21.98
N GLU A 25 -5.48 8.50 21.06
CA GLU A 25 -4.57 7.49 20.51
C GLU A 25 -3.13 8.00 20.55
N LEU A 26 -2.12 7.11 20.55
CA LEU A 26 -0.71 7.52 20.51
C LEU A 26 -0.12 7.29 19.12
N CYS A 27 0.50 8.33 18.56
CA CYS A 27 1.24 8.19 17.31
C CYS A 27 2.63 7.61 17.63
N VAL A 28 2.89 6.34 17.30
CA VAL A 28 4.19 5.70 17.58
C VAL A 28 5.37 6.34 16.83
N MET A 29 5.09 7.12 15.78
CA MET A 29 6.11 7.77 14.96
C MET A 29 6.71 9.02 15.63
N CYS A 30 5.87 9.86 16.24
CA CYS A 30 6.32 11.05 16.95
C CYS A 30 6.22 10.92 18.48
N GLN A 31 5.66 9.82 18.98
CA GLN A 31 5.42 9.55 20.41
C GLN A 31 4.51 10.59 21.08
N GLU A 32 3.66 11.27 20.29
CA GLU A 32 2.71 12.28 20.77
C GLU A 32 1.27 11.74 20.74
N GLU A 33 0.44 12.33 21.60
CA GLU A 33 -0.98 12.00 21.73
C GLU A 33 -1.82 12.65 20.62
N MET A 34 -2.63 11.83 19.97
CA MET A 34 -3.63 12.19 19.00
C MET A 34 -4.98 12.24 19.70
N LYS A 35 -5.50 13.44 19.93
CA LYS A 35 -6.74 13.61 20.70
C LYS A 35 -7.96 13.12 19.94
N LYS A 36 -8.96 12.62 20.66
CA LYS A 36 -10.31 12.34 20.16
C LYS A 36 -10.85 13.52 19.34
N GLY A 37 -11.44 13.22 18.20
CA GLY A 37 -11.93 14.22 17.26
C GLY A 37 -10.85 14.78 16.32
N SER A 38 -9.58 14.47 16.54
CA SER A 38 -8.51 14.82 15.60
C SER A 38 -8.56 13.91 14.37
N LYS A 39 -7.98 14.40 13.27
CA LYS A 39 -7.87 13.63 12.05
C LYS A 39 -6.57 12.82 12.04
N ALA A 40 -6.69 11.54 11.71
CA ALA A 40 -5.58 10.61 11.56
C ALA A 40 -5.71 9.88 10.22
N LYS A 41 -4.58 9.40 9.68
CA LYS A 41 -4.56 8.49 8.54
C LYS A 41 -4.63 7.06 9.05
N LYS A 42 -5.55 6.29 8.48
CA LYS A 42 -5.72 4.86 8.78
C LYS A 42 -5.20 4.04 7.62
N LEU A 43 -4.33 3.09 7.92
CA LEU A 43 -3.84 2.13 6.93
C LEU A 43 -4.93 1.10 6.58
N PRO A 44 -5.09 0.74 5.29
CA PRO A 44 -6.21 -0.09 4.84
C PRO A 44 -6.11 -1.55 5.28
N GLU A 45 -4.91 -2.15 5.23
CA GLU A 45 -4.73 -3.59 5.47
C GLU A 45 -4.68 -3.94 6.96
N CYS A 46 -4.04 -3.10 7.78
CA CYS A 46 -3.84 -3.36 9.20
C CYS A 46 -4.69 -2.47 10.11
N GLY A 47 -5.19 -1.34 9.62
CA GLY A 47 -6.03 -0.43 10.39
C GLY A 47 -5.31 0.46 11.40
N HIS A 48 -3.98 0.44 11.45
CA HIS A 48 -3.21 1.30 12.35
C HIS A 48 -3.35 2.79 12.01
N LEU A 49 -3.28 3.62 13.05
CA LEU A 49 -3.56 5.05 13.02
C LEU A 49 -2.29 5.87 13.25
N PHE A 50 -2.12 6.91 12.44
CA PHE A 50 -0.97 7.82 12.53
C PHE A 50 -1.40 9.24 12.20
N HIS A 51 -0.61 10.22 12.64
CA HIS A 51 -0.69 11.56 12.08
C HIS A 51 -0.46 11.54 10.58
N ASP A 52 -1.21 12.37 9.85
CA ASP A 52 -1.09 12.51 8.40
C ASP A 52 0.36 12.76 7.98
N ARG A 53 1.02 13.76 8.60
CA ARG A 53 2.42 14.06 8.33
C ARG A 53 3.36 12.89 8.63
N CYS A 54 3.18 12.23 9.79
CA CYS A 54 4.07 11.15 10.22
C CYS A 54 4.04 9.96 9.28
N ILE A 55 2.85 9.55 8.82
CA ILE A 55 2.74 8.42 7.90
C ILE A 55 3.20 8.80 6.49
N MET A 56 2.97 10.03 6.04
CA MET A 56 3.43 10.48 4.72
C MET A 56 4.97 10.47 4.62
N GLU A 57 5.67 10.98 5.63
CA GLU A 57 7.14 10.96 5.69
C GLU A 57 7.70 9.53 5.73
N TRP A 58 7.03 8.61 6.41
CA TRP A 58 7.42 7.21 6.41
C TRP A 58 7.23 6.57 5.04
N LEU A 59 6.08 6.80 4.41
CA LEU A 59 5.72 6.24 3.12
C LEU A 59 6.53 6.81 1.95
N GLU A 60 7.29 7.89 2.16
CA GLU A 60 8.31 8.34 1.20
C GLU A 60 9.45 7.35 1.03
N ARG A 61 9.73 6.54 2.05
CA ARG A 61 10.87 5.62 2.09
C ARG A 61 10.46 4.17 2.20
N HIS A 62 9.30 3.89 2.80
CA HIS A 62 8.86 2.53 3.14
C HIS A 62 7.37 2.35 2.84
N ASN A 63 6.99 1.33 2.08
CA ASN A 63 5.58 1.04 1.79
C ASN A 63 4.91 0.09 2.82
N THR A 64 5.45 0.03 4.04
CA THR A 64 5.07 -0.95 5.07
C THR A 64 4.61 -0.29 6.35
N CYS A 65 3.79 -0.97 7.14
CA CYS A 65 3.30 -0.44 8.42
C CYS A 65 4.45 -0.32 9.42
N PRO A 66 4.65 0.84 10.08
CA PRO A 66 5.65 0.98 11.16
C PRO A 66 5.41 0.05 12.35
N ILE A 67 4.15 -0.40 12.56
CA ILE A 67 3.77 -1.21 13.72
C ILE A 67 3.87 -2.71 13.40
N CYS A 68 3.17 -3.18 12.36
CA CYS A 68 3.09 -4.61 12.07
C CYS A 68 3.91 -5.07 10.86
N ARG A 69 4.53 -4.14 10.12
CA ARG A 69 5.30 -4.40 8.90
C ARG A 69 4.51 -5.03 7.74
N ASN A 70 3.18 -5.05 7.79
CA ASN A 70 2.39 -5.40 6.61
C ASN A 70 2.61 -4.37 5.50
N ASP A 71 2.68 -4.83 4.26
CA ASP A 71 2.70 -3.96 3.08
C ASP A 71 1.35 -3.26 2.95
N ASP A 72 1.32 -1.94 3.15
CA ASP A 72 0.08 -1.17 3.22
C ASP A 72 -0.37 -0.61 1.87
N LEU A 73 0.51 -0.63 0.89
CA LEU A 73 0.32 0.02 -0.39
C LEU A 73 0.43 -1.04 -1.49
N GLN A 74 -0.74 -1.56 -1.90
CA GLN A 74 -0.91 -2.40 -3.09
C GLN A 74 -0.65 -1.63 -4.40
N THR A 75 0.44 -0.88 -4.49
CA THR A 75 0.60 0.07 -5.61
C THR A 75 1.24 -0.54 -6.83
N GLU A 76 1.88 -1.71 -6.73
CA GLU A 76 2.56 -2.30 -7.89
C GLU A 76 2.39 -3.81 -8.03
N ARG A 77 1.93 -4.50 -6.98
CA ARG A 77 1.65 -5.95 -7.03
C ARG A 77 0.52 -6.28 -7.99
N LYS A 78 -0.59 -5.55 -7.94
CA LYS A 78 -1.76 -5.81 -8.80
C LYS A 78 -1.44 -5.65 -10.28
N ALA A 79 -0.72 -4.59 -10.67
CA ALA A 79 -0.35 -4.37 -12.06
C ALA A 79 0.52 -5.52 -12.62
N TYR A 80 1.46 -6.04 -11.81
CA TYR A 80 2.30 -7.18 -12.21
C TYR A 80 1.49 -8.49 -12.30
N ASP A 81 0.58 -8.71 -11.34
CA ASP A 81 -0.26 -9.91 -11.31
C ASP A 81 -1.30 -9.92 -12.44
N ASP A 82 -1.86 -8.75 -12.78
CA ASP A 82 -2.78 -8.55 -13.91
C ASP A 82 -2.08 -8.82 -15.25
N ILE A 83 -0.83 -8.35 -15.42
CA ILE A 83 -0.04 -8.62 -16.63
C ILE A 83 0.30 -10.11 -16.70
N ALA A 84 0.73 -10.72 -15.61
CA ALA A 84 1.06 -12.15 -15.56
C ALA A 84 -0.17 -13.03 -15.87
N GLU A 85 -1.36 -12.64 -15.42
CA GLU A 85 -2.61 -13.32 -15.75
C GLU A 85 -2.97 -13.18 -17.23
N LYS A 86 -2.87 -11.98 -17.79
CA LYS A 86 -3.10 -11.73 -19.22
C LYS A 86 -2.15 -12.53 -20.12
N VAL A 87 -0.87 -12.67 -19.73
CA VAL A 87 0.10 -13.50 -20.46
C VAL A 87 -0.28 -14.98 -20.40
N ARG A 88 -0.70 -15.50 -19.24
CA ARG A 88 -1.18 -16.88 -19.11
C ARG A 88 -2.41 -17.15 -19.98
N HIS A 89 -3.36 -16.22 -20.02
CA HIS A 89 -4.56 -16.32 -20.85
C HIS A 89 -4.25 -16.29 -22.35
N ASN A 90 -3.34 -15.41 -22.77
CA ASN A 90 -2.91 -15.30 -24.16
C ASN A 90 -2.21 -16.61 -24.63
N ARG A 91 -1.29 -17.15 -23.83
CA ARG A 91 -0.57 -18.40 -24.15
C ARG A 91 -1.48 -19.64 -24.19
N ALA A 92 -2.61 -19.61 -23.50
CA ALA A 92 -3.63 -20.66 -23.57
C ALA A 92 -4.45 -20.58 -24.87
N ALA A 93 -4.68 -19.38 -25.40
CA ALA A 93 -5.37 -19.15 -26.68
C ALA A 93 -4.50 -19.55 -27.90
N GLU A 94 -3.17 -19.46 -27.80
CA GLU A 94 -2.27 -19.88 -28.89
C GLU A 94 -2.20 -21.40 -29.08
N LYS A 95 -2.54 -22.21 -28.07
CA LYS A 95 -2.54 -23.68 -28.17
C LYS A 95 -3.72 -24.25 -28.98
N SER A 96 -4.73 -23.46 -29.33
CA SER A 96 -5.83 -23.89 -30.21
C SER A 96 -5.57 -23.68 -31.71
N SER A 97 -4.52 -22.94 -32.08
CA SER A 97 -4.05 -22.86 -33.47
C SER A 97 -2.91 -23.86 -33.68
N GLY A 98 -3.26 -25.14 -33.61
CA GLY A 98 -2.36 -26.20 -34.03
C GLY A 98 -1.92 -25.99 -35.48
N LEU A 99 -0.62 -25.82 -35.68
CA LEU A 99 0.05 -26.13 -36.95
C LEU A 99 1.52 -26.47 -36.69
N TYR A 100 1.78 -27.57 -35.98
CA TYR A 100 2.99 -28.34 -36.18
C TYR A 100 2.60 -29.57 -37.01
N ALA A 101 2.68 -29.38 -38.33
CA ALA A 101 2.90 -30.47 -39.27
C ALA A 101 4.39 -30.87 -39.22
#